data_AF-A0A3D0J287-F1
#
_entry.id   AF-A0A3D0J287-F1
#
_cell.length_a   1.000
_cell.length_b   1.000
_cell.length_c   1.000
_cell.angle_alpha   90.00
_cell.angle_beta   90.00
_cell.angle_gamma   90.00
#
_symmetry.space_group_name_H-M   'P 1'
#
loop_
_entity.id
_entity.type
_entity.pdbx_description
1 polymer ?
#
loop_
_entity_poly.entity_id
_entity_poly.type
_entity_poly.pdbx_seq_one_letter_code
_entity_poly.pdbx_strand_id
1 'polypeptide(L)'
;RAEEVGLDGERLAALEARLNCVLSVRKKYGGSVESALAKLADLKKRQGELAQAEGTVAELVAGVKKATEVYRVLVGKLGKERGKAAPLFAKEVTAQLRGLGFQQSRLEVVLEKAEHAGAEGGETVEMMFAPNPGEPPRPLRAIASSGELARVMLGIKTVLAERDEVPILIFDEVDANVGGETAKAVAMRLAGLGKTHQVLCLTHLPAVAGAADAHFCVTKTVERGRTFARLERVEGESREKELSRMLGGEGKAARAMARELMERGKVSPKSNSA
;
A
#
# COMPACT_ATOMS: atom_id res chain seq x y z
N ARG A 1 -55.70 -79.80 22.80
CA ARG A 1 -54.49 -80.17 22.01
C ARG A 1 -53.43 -79.05 22.08
N ALA A 2 -53.03 -78.71 23.30
CA ALA A 2 -51.83 -77.93 23.61
C ALA A 2 -51.08 -78.52 24.81
N GLU A 3 -51.40 -79.77 25.20
CA GLU A 3 -50.86 -80.42 26.41
C GLU A 3 -50.04 -81.70 26.09
N GLU A 4 -49.78 -82.01 24.82
CA GLU A 4 -48.94 -83.17 24.45
C GLU A 4 -47.49 -82.81 24.11
N VAL A 5 -47.06 -81.58 24.37
CA VAL A 5 -45.64 -81.20 24.37
C VAL A 5 -45.42 -80.28 25.56
N GLY A 6 -44.66 -80.73 26.57
CA GLY A 6 -44.34 -79.98 27.78
C GLY A 6 -43.53 -78.72 27.46
N LEU A 7 -44.21 -77.65 27.06
CA LEU A 7 -43.64 -76.37 26.71
C LEU A 7 -43.79 -75.43 27.91
N ASP A 8 -42.65 -75.03 28.46
CA ASP A 8 -42.52 -73.96 29.45
C ASP A 8 -43.16 -72.66 28.91
N GLY A 9 -44.27 -72.23 29.54
CA GLY A 9 -45.09 -71.11 29.07
C GLY A 9 -44.38 -69.76 29.13
N GLU A 10 -43.50 -69.55 30.12
CA GLU A 10 -42.68 -68.33 30.20
C GLU A 10 -41.69 -68.27 29.04
N ARG A 11 -41.11 -69.44 28.70
CA ARG A 11 -40.18 -69.57 27.58
C ARG A 11 -40.86 -69.35 26.23
N LEU A 12 -42.09 -69.81 26.07
CA LEU A 12 -42.89 -69.57 24.86
C LEU A 12 -43.19 -68.07 24.68
N ALA A 13 -43.64 -67.41 25.73
CA ALA A 13 -43.92 -65.96 25.70
C ALA A 13 -42.66 -65.15 25.37
N ALA A 14 -41.50 -65.53 25.93
CA ALA A 14 -40.21 -64.90 25.62
C ALA A 14 -39.81 -65.10 24.14
N LEU A 15 -40.08 -66.27 23.56
CA LEU A 15 -39.81 -66.56 22.15
C LEU A 15 -40.73 -65.77 21.21
N GLU A 16 -42.02 -65.66 21.52
CA GLU A 16 -42.98 -64.88 20.75
C GLU A 16 -42.63 -63.39 20.77
N ALA A 17 -42.29 -62.84 21.94
CA ALA A 17 -41.83 -61.46 22.07
C ALA A 17 -40.58 -61.19 21.21
N ARG A 18 -39.61 -62.12 21.24
CA ARG A 18 -38.40 -62.04 20.42
C ARG A 18 -38.72 -62.10 18.92
N LEU A 19 -39.62 -62.99 18.50
CA LEU A 19 -40.03 -63.14 17.11
C LEU A 19 -40.75 -61.87 16.60
N ASN A 20 -41.66 -61.32 17.40
CA ASN A 20 -42.36 -60.08 17.08
C ASN A 20 -41.39 -58.90 16.93
N CYS A 21 -40.38 -58.81 17.80
CA CYS A 21 -39.31 -57.83 17.67
C CYS A 21 -38.59 -57.97 16.31
N VAL A 22 -38.14 -59.18 15.95
CA VAL A 22 -37.47 -59.44 14.66
C VAL A 22 -38.36 -59.09 13.47
N LEU A 23 -39.65 -59.48 13.50
CA LEU A 23 -40.60 -59.18 12.43
C LEU A 23 -40.84 -57.68 12.26
N SER A 24 -40.96 -56.93 13.36
CA SER A 24 -41.13 -55.47 13.33
C SER A 24 -39.92 -54.76 12.72
N VAL A 25 -38.70 -55.20 13.07
CA VAL A 25 -37.44 -54.67 12.54
C VAL A 25 -37.30 -55.00 11.05
N ARG A 26 -37.61 -56.24 10.64
CA ARG A 26 -37.66 -56.63 9.22
C ARG A 26 -38.61 -55.73 8.44
N LYS A 27 -39.84 -55.54 8.91
CA LYS A 27 -40.85 -54.71 8.24
C LYS A 27 -40.38 -53.26 8.05
N LYS A 28 -39.66 -52.70 9.02
CA LYS A 28 -39.17 -51.32 8.98
C LYS A 28 -37.95 -51.13 8.05
N TYR A 29 -37.12 -52.15 7.88
CA TYR A 29 -35.80 -52.02 7.22
C TYR A 29 -35.58 -52.98 6.05
N GLY A 30 -36.61 -53.25 5.23
CA GLY A 30 -36.44 -53.90 3.92
C GLY A 30 -36.94 -55.34 3.81
N GLY A 31 -37.66 -55.85 4.81
CA GLY A 31 -38.40 -57.11 4.73
C GLY A 31 -37.60 -58.36 5.03
N SER A 32 -36.28 -58.33 5.17
CA SER A 32 -35.43 -59.47 5.58
C SER A 32 -34.50 -59.13 6.75
N VAL A 33 -33.92 -60.15 7.39
CA VAL A 33 -32.98 -59.93 8.50
C VAL A 33 -31.68 -59.32 7.97
N GLU A 34 -31.25 -59.77 6.80
CA GLU A 34 -30.06 -59.29 6.09
C GLU A 34 -30.20 -57.81 5.74
N SER A 35 -31.36 -57.39 5.23
CA SER A 35 -31.61 -55.98 4.89
C SER A 35 -31.58 -55.09 6.14
N ALA A 36 -32.15 -55.56 7.25
CA ALA A 36 -32.12 -54.85 8.53
C ALA A 36 -30.70 -54.73 9.10
N LEU A 37 -29.89 -55.79 9.02
CA LEU A 37 -28.48 -55.76 9.46
C LEU A 37 -27.61 -54.87 8.57
N ALA A 38 -27.81 -54.90 7.24
CA ALA A 38 -27.15 -53.99 6.32
C ALA A 38 -27.51 -52.53 6.62
N LYS A 39 -28.78 -52.26 6.93
CA LYS A 39 -29.21 -50.91 7.31
C LYS A 39 -28.63 -50.46 8.65
N LEU A 40 -28.52 -51.36 9.63
CA LEU A 40 -27.84 -51.07 10.89
C LEU A 40 -26.37 -50.71 10.66
N ALA A 41 -25.67 -51.42 9.79
CA ALA A 41 -24.28 -51.11 9.44
C ALA A 41 -24.15 -49.73 8.78
N ASP A 42 -25.02 -49.40 7.81
CA ASP A 42 -25.09 -48.06 7.18
C ASP A 42 -25.38 -46.96 8.22
N LEU A 43 -26.36 -47.17 9.11
CA LEU A 43 -26.70 -46.19 10.15
C LEU A 43 -25.56 -45.99 11.16
N LYS A 44 -24.89 -47.07 11.59
CA LYS A 44 -23.70 -46.99 12.46
C LYS A 44 -22.55 -46.25 11.77
N LYS A 45 -22.33 -46.51 10.48
CA LYS A 45 -21.33 -45.79 9.68
C LYS A 45 -21.64 -44.30 9.62
N ARG A 46 -22.87 -43.92 9.26
CA ARG A 46 -23.32 -42.52 9.22
C ARG A 46 -23.24 -41.84 10.58
N GLN A 47 -23.58 -42.55 11.67
CA GLN A 47 -23.43 -42.04 13.03
C GLN A 47 -21.97 -41.74 13.35
N GLY A 48 -21.04 -42.62 12.96
CA GLY A 48 -19.60 -42.39 13.11
C GLY A 48 -19.11 -41.20 12.28
N GLU A 49 -19.53 -41.08 11.02
CA GLU A 49 -19.21 -39.96 10.14
C GLU A 49 -19.72 -38.62 10.73
N LEU A 50 -20.95 -38.58 11.25
CA LEU A 50 -21.52 -37.40 11.91
C LEU A 50 -20.75 -37.02 13.18
N ALA A 51 -20.44 -37.98 14.05
CA ALA A 51 -19.67 -37.72 15.27
C ALA A 51 -18.26 -37.18 14.95
N GLN A 52 -17.62 -37.70 13.91
CA GLN A 52 -16.32 -37.18 13.45
C GLN A 52 -16.43 -35.75 12.89
N ALA A 53 -17.50 -35.46 12.14
CA ALA A 53 -17.75 -34.12 11.61
C ALA A 53 -17.97 -33.10 12.75
N GLU A 54 -18.73 -33.46 13.79
CA GLU A 54 -18.92 -32.61 14.98
C GLU A 54 -17.59 -32.29 15.69
N GLY A 55 -16.73 -33.30 15.86
CA GLY A 55 -15.37 -33.10 16.39
C GLY A 55 -14.54 -32.15 15.50
N THR A 56 -14.58 -32.35 14.18
CA THR A 56 -13.88 -31.49 13.22
C THR A 56 -14.36 -30.05 13.27
N VAL A 57 -15.69 -29.84 13.37
CA VAL A 57 -16.27 -28.49 13.51
C VAL A 57 -15.81 -27.83 14.80
N ALA A 58 -15.80 -28.54 15.93
CA ALA A 58 -15.34 -28.01 17.20
C ALA A 58 -13.85 -27.59 17.14
N GLU A 59 -13.01 -28.41 16.52
CA GLU A 59 -11.58 -28.10 16.29
C GLU A 59 -11.40 -26.87 15.40
N LEU A 60 -12.13 -26.78 14.29
CA LEU A 60 -12.06 -25.63 13.38
C LEU A 60 -12.54 -24.34 14.06
N VAL A 61 -13.63 -24.39 14.84
CA VAL A 61 -14.13 -23.24 15.60
C VAL A 61 -13.11 -22.78 16.64
N ALA A 62 -12.48 -23.71 17.36
CA ALA A 62 -11.40 -23.39 18.29
C ALA A 62 -10.19 -22.78 17.56
N GLY A 63 -9.84 -23.31 16.40
CA GLY A 63 -8.80 -22.79 15.52
C GLY A 63 -9.05 -21.35 15.08
N VAL A 64 -10.26 -21.06 14.57
CA VAL A 64 -10.70 -19.72 14.17
C VAL A 64 -10.63 -18.75 15.35
N LYS A 65 -11.09 -19.16 16.54
CA LYS A 65 -11.04 -18.31 17.74
C LYS A 65 -9.61 -17.96 18.13
N LYS A 66 -8.70 -18.95 18.11
CA LYS A 66 -7.29 -18.74 18.42
C LYS A 66 -6.61 -17.83 17.39
N ALA A 67 -6.84 -18.06 16.11
CA ALA A 67 -6.30 -17.23 15.03
C ALA A 67 -6.82 -15.78 15.11
N THR A 68 -8.11 -15.60 15.40
CA THR A 68 -8.73 -14.28 15.58
C THR A 68 -8.10 -13.50 16.72
N GLU A 69 -7.77 -14.15 17.84
CA GLU A 69 -7.15 -13.46 18.97
C GLU A 69 -5.71 -13.03 18.67
N VAL A 70 -4.91 -13.91 18.04
CA VAL A 70 -3.56 -13.56 17.58
C VAL A 70 -3.61 -12.38 16.60
N TYR A 71 -4.53 -12.46 15.65
CA TYR A 71 -4.75 -11.40 14.66
C TYR A 71 -5.10 -10.06 15.32
N ARG A 72 -6.03 -10.05 16.28
CA ARG A 72 -6.42 -8.85 17.03
C ARG A 72 -5.23 -8.22 17.75
N VAL A 73 -4.38 -9.02 18.39
CA VAL A 73 -3.18 -8.54 19.07
C VAL A 73 -2.19 -7.90 18.08
N LEU A 74 -1.96 -8.56 16.94
CA LEU A 74 -1.05 -8.05 15.90
C LEU A 74 -1.55 -6.75 15.26
N VAL A 75 -2.84 -6.68 14.92
CA VAL A 75 -3.47 -5.47 14.40
C VAL A 75 -3.38 -4.33 15.41
N GLY A 76 -3.68 -4.58 16.69
CA GLY A 76 -3.54 -3.58 17.75
C GLY A 76 -2.10 -3.09 17.94
N LYS A 77 -1.11 -3.96 17.74
CA LYS A 77 0.31 -3.58 17.76
C LYS A 77 0.67 -2.69 16.56
N LEU A 78 0.22 -3.07 15.36
CA LEU A 78 0.44 -2.28 14.14
C LEU A 78 -0.19 -0.88 14.26
N GLY A 79 -1.43 -0.79 14.73
CA GLY A 79 -2.12 0.48 14.95
C GLY A 79 -1.40 1.40 15.93
N LYS A 80 -0.85 0.85 17.03
CA LYS A 80 -0.04 1.60 17.99
C LYS A 80 1.25 2.16 17.37
N GLU A 81 1.95 1.36 16.57
CA GLU A 81 3.18 1.82 15.91
C GLU A 81 2.87 2.86 14.82
N ARG A 82 1.79 2.68 14.05
CA ARG A 82 1.27 3.69 13.11
C ARG A 82 0.94 5.00 13.83
N GLY A 83 0.23 4.93 14.96
CA GLY A 83 -0.14 6.11 15.75
C GLY A 83 1.06 6.90 16.29
N LYS A 84 2.21 6.24 16.51
CA LYS A 84 3.46 6.91 16.88
C LYS A 84 4.19 7.50 15.66
N ALA A 85 4.23 6.76 14.55
CA ALA A 85 4.98 7.14 13.36
C ALA A 85 4.29 8.24 12.53
N ALA A 86 2.97 8.18 12.40
CA ALA A 86 2.15 9.13 11.64
C ALA A 86 2.41 10.61 11.98
N PRO A 87 2.38 11.06 13.26
CA PRO A 87 2.64 12.45 13.59
C PRO A 87 4.10 12.87 13.36
N LEU A 88 5.07 11.96 13.55
CA LEU A 88 6.48 12.25 13.29
C LEU A 88 6.73 12.45 11.80
N PHE A 89 6.24 11.52 10.98
CA PHE A 89 6.29 11.62 9.52
C PHE A 89 5.60 12.89 9.01
N ALA A 90 4.38 13.18 9.48
CA ALA A 90 3.65 14.37 9.10
C ALA A 90 4.40 15.67 9.43
N LYS A 91 5.05 15.72 10.59
CA LYS A 91 5.87 16.86 11.02
C LYS A 91 7.11 17.04 10.14
N GLU A 92 7.83 15.96 9.85
CA GLU A 92 9.01 15.98 9.00
C GLU A 92 8.69 16.42 7.58
N VAL A 93 7.61 15.86 6.99
CA VAL A 93 7.18 16.27 5.65
C VAL A 93 6.74 17.73 5.67
N THR A 94 5.93 18.16 6.63
CA THR A 94 5.50 19.57 6.74
C THR A 94 6.70 20.52 6.84
N ALA A 95 7.77 20.14 7.53
CA ALA A 95 9.01 20.93 7.58
C ALA A 95 9.69 21.04 6.20
N GLN A 96 9.69 19.97 5.39
CA GLN A 96 10.18 20.03 4.01
C GLN A 96 9.35 20.97 3.14
N LEU A 97 8.01 20.91 3.26
CA LEU A 97 7.07 21.65 2.42
C LEU A 97 7.22 23.19 2.55
N ARG A 98 7.66 23.69 3.71
CA ARG A 98 7.89 25.14 3.91
C ARG A 98 8.87 25.71 2.90
N GLY A 99 9.95 24.98 2.58
CA GLY A 99 10.93 25.37 1.58
C GLY A 99 10.44 25.21 0.14
N LEU A 100 9.40 24.41 -0.07
CA LEU A 100 8.84 24.10 -1.41
C LEU A 100 7.67 25.03 -1.80
N GLY A 101 7.52 26.14 -1.10
CA GLY A 101 6.51 27.17 -1.40
C GLY A 101 5.23 27.04 -0.57
N PHE A 102 5.20 26.12 0.40
CA PHE A 102 4.04 25.88 1.24
C PHE A 102 4.31 26.31 2.70
N GLN A 103 4.69 27.57 2.90
CA GLN A 103 5.19 28.09 4.19
C GLN A 103 4.27 27.84 5.38
N GLN A 104 2.96 27.89 5.14
CA GLN A 104 1.94 27.75 6.17
C GLN A 104 1.04 26.53 5.96
N SER A 105 1.50 25.57 5.16
CA SER A 105 0.78 24.31 4.94
C SER A 105 0.89 23.35 6.12
N ARG A 106 0.03 22.35 6.09
CA ARG A 106 0.06 21.23 7.03
C ARG A 106 -0.21 19.92 6.29
N LEU A 107 0.64 18.93 6.52
CA LEU A 107 0.33 17.54 6.22
C LEU A 107 -0.18 16.85 7.48
N GLU A 108 -1.17 15.99 7.34
CA GLU A 108 -1.71 15.13 8.38
C GLU A 108 -1.80 13.71 7.85
N VAL A 109 -1.51 12.72 8.70
CA VAL A 109 -1.78 11.32 8.39
C VAL A 109 -2.89 10.86 9.30
N VAL A 110 -4.04 10.59 8.71
CA VAL A 110 -5.25 10.18 9.42
C VAL A 110 -5.33 8.66 9.41
N LEU A 111 -5.52 8.09 10.60
CA LEU A 111 -5.75 6.67 10.81
C LEU A 111 -7.21 6.48 11.18
N GLU A 112 -8.03 6.06 10.24
CA GLU A 112 -9.44 5.77 10.46
C GLU A 112 -9.65 4.28 10.69
N LYS A 113 -10.51 3.92 11.65
CA LYS A 113 -10.80 2.50 11.89
C LYS A 113 -11.47 1.91 10.66
N ALA A 114 -10.88 0.87 10.09
CA ALA A 114 -11.45 0.15 8.97
C ALA A 114 -12.72 -0.60 9.41
N GLU A 115 -13.71 -0.70 8.51
CA GLU A 115 -14.93 -1.47 8.75
C GLU A 115 -14.61 -2.95 8.99
N HIS A 116 -13.64 -3.47 8.21
CA HIS A 116 -13.10 -4.80 8.33
C HIS A 116 -11.58 -4.71 8.41
N ALA A 117 -11.00 -5.19 9.50
CA ALA A 117 -9.55 -5.33 9.58
C ALA A 117 -9.12 -6.40 8.57
N GLY A 118 -8.18 -6.08 7.68
CA GLY A 118 -7.66 -6.98 6.66
C GLY A 118 -6.15 -7.22 6.78
N ALA A 119 -5.55 -7.78 5.72
CA ALA A 119 -4.10 -7.99 5.65
C ALA A 119 -3.29 -6.69 5.85
N GLU A 120 -3.90 -5.53 5.58
CA GLU A 120 -3.29 -4.21 5.73
C GLU A 120 -3.46 -3.59 7.13
N GLY A 121 -4.12 -4.29 8.05
CA GLY A 121 -4.33 -3.84 9.43
C GLY A 121 -5.77 -3.46 9.74
N GLY A 122 -5.95 -2.74 10.86
CA GLY A 122 -7.27 -2.37 11.40
C GLY A 122 -7.68 -0.94 11.06
N GLU A 123 -6.85 -0.23 10.29
CA GLU A 123 -7.04 1.17 9.95
C GLU A 123 -6.85 1.40 8.44
N THR A 124 -7.65 2.30 7.90
CA THR A 124 -7.35 2.98 6.64
C THR A 124 -6.41 4.15 6.94
N VAL A 125 -5.36 4.28 6.13
CA VAL A 125 -4.35 5.35 6.27
C VAL A 125 -4.53 6.32 5.13
N GLU A 126 -4.85 7.58 5.43
CA GLU A 126 -5.07 8.63 4.43
C GLU A 126 -4.15 9.82 4.73
N MET A 127 -3.41 10.28 3.72
CA MET A 127 -2.59 11.49 3.82
C MET A 127 -3.44 12.69 3.40
N MET A 128 -3.59 13.62 4.32
CA MET A 128 -4.39 14.82 4.15
C MET A 128 -3.48 16.03 4.11
N PHE A 129 -3.77 16.97 3.21
CA PHE A 129 -2.98 18.18 3.00
C PHE A 129 -3.87 19.41 3.03
N ALA A 130 -3.44 20.41 3.81
CA ALA A 130 -3.98 21.75 3.82
C ALA A 130 -2.90 22.70 3.27
N PRO A 131 -3.09 23.29 2.07
CA PRO A 131 -2.07 24.14 1.46
C PRO A 131 -1.89 25.47 2.19
N ASN A 132 -2.99 26.02 2.72
CA ASN A 132 -3.02 27.33 3.36
C ASN A 132 -3.76 27.30 4.71
N PRO A 133 -3.45 28.23 5.63
CA PRO A 133 -4.22 28.43 6.85
C PRO A 133 -5.70 28.71 6.56
N GLY A 134 -6.58 28.10 7.33
CA GLY A 134 -8.03 28.28 7.20
C GLY A 134 -8.69 27.41 6.12
N GLU A 135 -7.91 26.72 5.28
CA GLU A 135 -8.45 25.70 4.39
C GLU A 135 -8.54 24.34 5.09
N PRO A 136 -9.65 23.59 4.94
CA PRO A 136 -9.75 22.27 5.51
C PRO A 136 -8.78 21.30 4.81
N PRO A 137 -8.13 20.39 5.54
CA PRO A 137 -7.24 19.40 4.94
C PRO A 137 -8.05 18.46 4.03
N ARG A 138 -7.49 18.13 2.87
CA ARG A 138 -8.10 17.24 1.86
C ARG A 138 -7.15 16.10 1.49
N PRO A 139 -7.65 14.96 0.99
CA PRO A 139 -6.79 13.90 0.49
C PRO A 139 -5.83 14.42 -0.58
N LEU A 140 -4.60 13.91 -0.63
CA LEU A 140 -3.61 14.34 -1.64
C LEU A 140 -4.14 14.23 -3.09
N ARG A 141 -4.93 13.19 -3.36
CA ARG A 141 -5.59 12.98 -4.68
C ARG A 141 -6.56 14.09 -5.07
N ALA A 142 -7.03 14.89 -4.11
CA ALA A 142 -8.00 15.97 -4.31
C ALA A 142 -7.31 17.34 -4.47
N ILE A 143 -5.98 17.40 -4.49
CA ILE A 143 -5.22 18.61 -4.81
C ILE A 143 -5.41 18.93 -6.30
N ALA A 144 -5.82 20.17 -6.60
CA ALA A 144 -6.23 20.56 -7.95
C ALA A 144 -5.05 20.82 -8.91
N SER A 145 -3.88 21.22 -8.40
CA SER A 145 -2.70 21.50 -9.23
C SER A 145 -1.71 20.33 -9.23
N SER A 146 -1.42 19.80 -10.42
CA SER A 146 -0.38 18.79 -10.68
C SER A 146 0.98 19.19 -10.11
N GLY A 147 1.40 20.45 -10.30
CA GLY A 147 2.66 20.97 -9.78
C GLY A 147 2.70 21.13 -8.25
N GLU A 148 1.56 21.36 -7.61
CA GLU A 148 1.49 21.32 -6.14
C GLU A 148 1.65 19.89 -5.63
N LEU A 149 0.93 18.93 -6.22
CA LEU A 149 1.06 17.53 -5.87
C LEU A 149 2.49 17.03 -6.09
N ALA A 150 3.14 17.38 -7.21
CA ALA A 150 4.52 17.01 -7.50
C ALA A 150 5.50 17.54 -6.42
N ARG A 151 5.30 18.77 -5.94
CA ARG A 151 6.11 19.33 -4.85
C ARG A 151 5.82 18.70 -3.50
N VAL A 152 4.56 18.36 -3.20
CA VAL A 152 4.23 17.60 -1.99
C VAL A 152 4.89 16.22 -2.02
N MET A 153 4.83 15.54 -3.15
CA MET A 153 5.50 14.26 -3.38
C MET A 153 7.01 14.37 -3.27
N LEU A 154 7.63 15.46 -3.75
CA LEU A 154 9.06 15.72 -3.56
C LEU A 154 9.41 15.83 -2.07
N GLY A 155 8.59 16.52 -1.27
CA GLY A 155 8.75 16.59 0.19
C GLY A 155 8.65 15.22 0.85
N ILE A 156 7.64 14.42 0.47
CA ILE A 156 7.45 13.05 0.97
C ILE A 156 8.64 12.16 0.61
N LYS A 157 9.06 12.14 -0.66
CA LYS A 157 10.18 11.33 -1.13
C LYS A 157 11.50 11.76 -0.50
N THR A 158 11.68 13.04 -0.21
CA THR A 158 12.85 13.53 0.54
C THR A 158 12.91 12.92 1.95
N VAL A 159 11.78 12.87 2.68
CA VAL A 159 11.73 12.26 4.01
C VAL A 159 11.93 10.75 3.96
N LEU A 160 11.40 10.10 2.93
CA LEU A 160 11.47 8.64 2.78
C LEU A 160 12.72 8.16 2.04
N ALA A 161 13.62 9.04 1.61
CA ALA A 161 14.71 8.73 0.67
C ALA A 161 15.64 7.60 1.13
N GLU A 162 15.80 7.37 2.44
CA GLU A 162 16.66 6.28 2.96
C GLU A 162 15.93 4.93 3.06
N ARG A 163 14.60 4.94 2.99
CA ARG A 163 13.73 3.76 3.13
C ARG A 163 12.96 3.43 1.86
N ASP A 164 13.05 4.28 0.85
CA ASP A 164 12.41 4.09 -0.44
C ASP A 164 13.27 3.16 -1.29
N GLU A 165 12.71 2.01 -1.66
CA GLU A 165 13.40 0.99 -2.46
C GLU A 165 13.25 1.25 -3.97
N VAL A 166 12.44 2.23 -4.38
CA VAL A 166 12.17 2.54 -5.79
C VAL A 166 13.36 3.30 -6.38
N PRO A 167 14.19 2.71 -7.26
CA PRO A 167 15.48 3.30 -7.63
C PRO A 167 15.39 4.51 -8.57
N ILE A 168 14.25 4.68 -9.27
CA ILE A 168 14.06 5.72 -10.29
C ILE A 168 12.83 6.55 -9.94
N LEU A 169 13.01 7.87 -9.85
CA LEU A 169 11.96 8.85 -9.56
C LEU A 169 11.81 9.81 -10.73
N ILE A 170 10.57 10.00 -11.20
CA ILE A 170 10.26 10.94 -12.28
C ILE A 170 9.38 12.05 -11.69
N PHE A 171 9.85 13.29 -11.78
CA PHE A 171 9.11 14.47 -11.40
C PHE A 171 8.77 15.28 -12.65
N ASP A 172 7.47 15.46 -12.87
CA ASP A 172 6.93 16.35 -13.89
C ASP A 172 6.28 17.55 -13.21
N GLU A 173 6.41 18.73 -13.80
CA GLU A 173 5.83 19.99 -13.32
C GLU A 173 6.16 20.39 -11.86
N VAL A 174 7.19 19.81 -11.25
CA VAL A 174 7.60 20.12 -9.87
C VAL A 174 8.05 21.58 -9.69
N ASP A 175 8.37 22.25 -10.79
CA ASP A 175 8.76 23.64 -10.89
C ASP A 175 7.64 24.57 -11.42
N ALA A 176 6.42 24.05 -11.62
CA ALA A 176 5.30 24.84 -12.12
C ALA A 176 4.85 25.93 -11.13
N ASN A 177 4.71 27.16 -11.64
CA ASN A 177 4.36 28.37 -10.86
C ASN A 177 5.34 28.63 -9.69
N VAL A 178 6.60 28.26 -9.85
CA VAL A 178 7.65 28.47 -8.85
C VAL A 178 8.72 29.42 -9.37
N GLY A 179 9.22 30.30 -8.50
CA GLY A 179 10.34 31.19 -8.81
C GLY A 179 11.21 31.47 -7.58
N GLY A 180 12.33 32.15 -7.81
CA GLY A 180 13.23 32.63 -6.75
C GLY A 180 13.73 31.54 -5.81
N GLU A 181 13.67 31.81 -4.50
CA GLU A 181 14.16 30.91 -3.45
C GLU A 181 13.45 29.55 -3.45
N THR A 182 12.16 29.50 -3.80
CA THR A 182 11.42 28.23 -3.87
C THR A 182 11.95 27.34 -4.99
N ALA A 183 12.28 27.91 -6.16
CA ALA A 183 12.86 27.14 -7.28
C ALA A 183 14.24 26.57 -6.89
N LYS A 184 15.01 27.35 -6.13
CA LYS A 184 16.31 26.93 -5.59
C LYS A 184 16.15 25.80 -4.57
N ALA A 185 15.16 25.87 -3.69
CA ALA A 185 14.86 24.80 -2.74
C ALA A 185 14.43 23.51 -3.45
N VAL A 186 13.55 23.59 -4.47
CA VAL A 186 13.17 22.45 -5.33
C VAL A 186 14.43 21.80 -5.94
N ALA A 187 15.29 22.61 -6.55
CA ALA A 187 16.54 22.15 -7.17
C ALA A 187 17.43 21.39 -6.17
N MET A 188 17.60 21.93 -4.96
CA MET A 188 18.41 21.29 -3.91
C MET A 188 17.81 19.97 -3.40
N ARG A 189 16.48 19.85 -3.34
CA ARG A 189 15.82 18.60 -2.94
C ARG A 189 15.93 17.52 -4.01
N LEU A 190 15.76 17.88 -5.27
CA LEU A 190 15.98 16.97 -6.41
C LEU A 190 17.43 16.49 -6.46
N ALA A 191 18.40 17.41 -6.34
CA ALA A 191 19.82 17.05 -6.28
C ALA A 191 20.16 16.19 -5.05
N GLY A 192 19.54 16.48 -3.90
CA GLY A 192 19.67 15.66 -2.69
C GLY A 192 19.18 14.24 -2.88
N LEU A 193 18.00 14.06 -3.50
CA LEU A 193 17.46 12.75 -3.87
C LEU A 193 18.33 12.03 -4.91
N GLY A 194 18.94 12.78 -5.83
CA GLY A 194 19.86 12.27 -6.86
C GLY A 194 21.06 11.49 -6.30
N LYS A 195 21.38 11.67 -5.02
CA LYS A 195 22.48 10.94 -4.35
C LYS A 195 22.15 9.48 -4.05
N THR A 196 20.88 9.15 -3.86
CA THR A 196 20.43 7.79 -3.53
C THR A 196 19.56 7.18 -4.62
N HIS A 197 18.96 8.01 -5.46
CA HIS A 197 18.00 7.63 -6.50
C HIS A 197 18.38 8.24 -7.85
N GLN A 198 18.00 7.60 -8.95
CA GLN A 198 18.03 8.26 -10.25
C GLN A 198 16.80 9.17 -10.38
N VAL A 199 17.01 10.48 -10.38
CA VAL A 199 15.94 11.47 -10.50
C VAL A 199 15.89 12.04 -11.92
N LEU A 200 14.74 11.92 -12.58
CA LEU A 200 14.44 12.54 -13.86
C LEU A 200 13.46 13.68 -13.64
N CYS A 201 13.83 14.89 -14.06
CA CYS A 201 12.99 16.08 -13.95
C CYS A 201 12.90 16.78 -15.29
N LEU A 202 11.68 17.03 -15.77
CA LEU A 202 11.46 17.97 -16.86
C LEU A 202 11.32 19.36 -16.23
N THR A 203 12.07 20.34 -16.74
CA THR A 203 12.11 21.67 -16.14
C THR A 203 12.39 22.75 -17.18
N HIS A 204 11.83 23.94 -16.94
CA HIS A 204 12.16 25.15 -17.67
C HIS A 204 12.92 26.16 -16.80
N LEU A 205 13.13 25.86 -15.52
CA LEU A 205 13.82 26.74 -14.57
C LEU A 205 15.34 26.50 -14.60
N PRO A 206 16.16 27.54 -14.84
CA PRO A 206 17.61 27.39 -14.89
C PRO A 206 18.20 26.93 -13.54
N ALA A 207 17.55 27.25 -12.42
CA ALA A 207 17.99 26.80 -11.10
C ALA A 207 17.93 25.27 -10.95
N VAL A 208 16.88 24.64 -11.46
CA VAL A 208 16.70 23.18 -11.40
C VAL A 208 17.65 22.49 -12.38
N ALA A 209 17.70 22.96 -13.63
CA ALA A 209 18.62 22.43 -14.65
C ALA A 209 20.10 22.62 -14.27
N GLY A 210 20.43 23.71 -13.58
CA GLY A 210 21.77 23.98 -13.08
C GLY A 210 22.22 23.03 -11.97
N ALA A 211 21.28 22.54 -11.15
CA ALA A 211 21.57 21.64 -10.04
C ALA A 211 21.74 20.16 -10.46
N ALA A 212 21.31 19.78 -11.67
CA ALA A 212 21.36 18.40 -12.13
C ALA A 212 22.79 17.89 -12.40
N ASP A 213 23.04 16.61 -12.16
CA ASP A 213 24.32 15.98 -12.53
C ASP A 213 24.51 15.91 -14.05
N ALA A 214 23.44 15.55 -14.76
CA ALA A 214 23.38 15.52 -16.21
C ALA A 214 22.25 16.44 -16.71
N HIS A 215 22.53 17.21 -17.76
CA HIS A 215 21.56 18.12 -18.37
C HIS A 215 21.33 17.69 -19.83
N PHE A 216 20.07 17.48 -20.19
CA PHE A 216 19.64 17.16 -21.54
C PHE A 216 18.70 18.24 -22.07
N CYS A 217 18.93 18.68 -23.29
CA CYS A 217 18.07 19.63 -23.99
C CYS A 217 17.19 18.91 -25.00
N VAL A 218 15.91 19.26 -25.01
CA VAL A 218 14.98 18.81 -26.05
C VAL A 218 14.89 19.89 -27.12
N THR A 219 15.27 19.56 -28.35
CA THR A 219 15.15 20.45 -29.51
C THR A 219 14.20 19.87 -30.55
N LYS A 220 13.55 20.74 -31.33
CA LYS A 220 12.73 20.33 -32.48
C LYS A 220 13.56 20.49 -33.76
N THR A 221 13.65 19.43 -34.54
CA THR A 221 14.32 19.41 -35.85
C THR A 221 13.32 19.04 -36.93
N VAL A 222 13.46 19.58 -38.15
CA VAL A 222 12.58 19.26 -39.27
C VAL A 222 13.37 18.46 -40.29
N GLU A 223 12.98 17.20 -40.50
CA GLU A 223 13.59 16.32 -41.49
C GLU A 223 12.51 15.87 -42.47
N ARG A 224 12.76 16.08 -43.78
CA ARG A 224 11.83 15.70 -44.87
C ARG A 224 10.38 16.17 -44.63
N GLY A 225 10.22 17.39 -44.12
CA GLY A 225 8.93 18.01 -43.85
C GLY A 225 8.22 17.52 -42.58
N ARG A 226 8.88 16.70 -41.73
CA ARG A 226 8.32 16.24 -40.45
C ARG A 226 9.16 16.75 -39.28
N THR A 227 8.49 17.21 -38.23
CA THR A 227 9.13 17.67 -36.99
C THR A 227 9.42 16.49 -36.07
N PHE A 228 10.68 16.35 -35.65
CA PHE A 228 11.15 15.36 -34.68
C PHE A 228 11.68 16.07 -33.42
N ALA A 229 11.42 15.49 -32.25
CA ALA A 229 12.06 15.90 -31.02
C ALA A 229 13.40 15.16 -30.88
N ARG A 230 14.48 15.89 -30.64
CA ARG A 230 15.82 15.36 -30.40
C ARG A 230 16.23 15.70 -28.98
N LEU A 231 16.73 14.70 -28.26
CA LEU A 231 17.28 14.86 -26.91
C LEU A 231 18.80 14.80 -27.01
N GLU A 232 19.48 15.85 -26.55
CA GLU A 232 20.94 15.93 -26.57
C GLU A 232 21.49 16.28 -25.20
N ARG A 233 22.52 15.57 -24.75
CA ARG A 233 23.23 15.90 -23.51
C ARG A 233 24.07 17.15 -23.75
N VAL A 234 23.96 18.14 -22.86
CA VAL A 234 24.75 19.38 -22.90
C VAL A 234 25.75 19.41 -21.74
N GLU A 235 27.00 19.73 -22.06
CA GLU A 235 28.11 19.76 -21.11
C GLU A 235 28.99 20.99 -21.33
N GLY A 236 29.84 21.31 -20.34
CA GLY A 236 30.81 22.40 -20.42
C GLY A 236 30.20 23.73 -20.87
N GLU A 237 30.80 24.34 -21.89
CA GLU A 237 30.33 25.62 -22.45
C GLU A 237 28.92 25.56 -23.04
N SER A 238 28.53 24.42 -23.63
CA SER A 238 27.17 24.25 -24.18
C SER A 238 26.12 24.27 -23.07
N ARG A 239 26.43 23.68 -21.92
CA ARG A 239 25.57 23.74 -20.73
C ARG A 239 25.48 25.16 -20.15
N GLU A 240 26.61 25.86 -20.06
CA GLU A 240 26.65 27.28 -19.63
C GLU A 240 25.82 28.18 -20.56
N LYS A 241 25.96 27.99 -21.88
CA LYS A 241 25.21 28.74 -22.89
C LYS A 241 23.71 28.48 -22.77
N GLU A 242 23.31 27.23 -22.57
CA GLU A 242 21.90 26.88 -22.41
C GLU A 242 21.30 27.50 -21.14
N LEU A 243 21.99 27.39 -20.00
CA LEU A 243 21.52 28.01 -18.76
C LEU A 243 21.44 29.54 -18.86
N SER A 244 22.39 30.17 -19.58
CA SER A 244 22.34 31.60 -19.87
C SER A 244 21.11 31.96 -20.72
N ARG A 245 20.80 31.14 -21.73
CA ARG A 245 19.60 31.27 -22.56
C ARG A 245 18.32 31.13 -21.73
N MET A 246 18.26 30.14 -20.83
CA MET A 246 17.12 29.92 -19.91
C MET A 246 16.92 31.09 -18.93
N LEU A 247 18.00 31.79 -18.55
CA LEU A 247 17.93 33.01 -17.74
C LEU A 247 17.43 34.24 -18.52
N GLY A 248 17.24 34.13 -19.84
CA GLY A 248 16.78 35.22 -20.71
C GLY A 248 17.83 36.31 -20.97
N GLY A 249 19.12 36.01 -20.73
CA GLY A 249 20.20 36.97 -20.87
C GLY A 249 21.29 36.49 -21.82
N GLU A 250 21.83 37.41 -22.62
CA GLU A 250 23.04 37.21 -23.42
C GLU A 250 24.21 38.00 -22.81
N GLY A 251 25.42 37.46 -22.93
CA GLY A 251 26.66 38.14 -22.49
C GLY A 251 27.25 37.67 -21.16
N LYS A 252 28.24 38.41 -20.66
CA LYS A 252 29.12 37.98 -19.56
C LYS A 252 28.41 37.78 -18.22
N ALA A 253 27.42 38.61 -17.90
CA ALA A 253 26.69 38.53 -16.64
C ALA A 253 25.79 37.28 -16.55
N ALA A 254 25.06 36.97 -17.63
CA ALA A 254 24.23 35.76 -17.71
C ALA A 254 25.08 34.48 -17.60
N ARG A 255 26.24 34.47 -18.26
CA ARG A 255 27.22 33.38 -18.17
C ARG A 255 27.78 33.21 -16.75
N ALA A 256 28.10 34.30 -16.07
CA ALA A 256 28.55 34.25 -14.68
C ALA A 256 27.49 33.64 -13.75
N MET A 257 26.22 34.06 -13.88
CA MET A 257 25.11 33.47 -13.14
C MET A 257 24.87 31.99 -13.48
N ALA A 258 24.99 31.61 -14.75
CA ALA A 258 24.89 30.21 -15.18
C ALA A 258 25.96 29.33 -14.52
N ARG A 259 27.22 29.81 -14.45
CA ARG A 259 28.30 29.10 -13.75
C ARG A 259 28.00 28.93 -12.26
N GLU A 260 27.50 29.98 -11.61
CA GLU A 260 27.13 29.92 -10.20
C GLU A 260 26.03 28.87 -9.93
N LEU A 261 25.06 28.73 -10.83
CA LEU A 261 24.03 27.68 -10.73
C LEU A 261 24.63 26.28 -10.87
N MET A 262 25.56 26.08 -11.80
CA MET A 262 26.26 24.81 -12.02
C MET A 262 27.16 24.42 -10.83
N GLU A 263 27.78 25.39 -10.17
CA GLU A 263 28.63 25.16 -9.00
C GLU A 263 27.79 24.83 -7.76
N ARG A 264 26.67 25.54 -7.56
CA ARG A 264 25.76 25.31 -6.42
C ARG A 264 25.15 23.92 -6.42
N GLY A 265 24.87 23.34 -7.59
CA GLY A 265 24.42 21.95 -7.72
C GLY A 265 25.39 20.93 -7.11
N LYS A 266 26.69 21.26 -7.05
CA LYS A 266 27.73 20.39 -6.50
C LYS A 266 27.88 20.53 -4.98
N VAL A 267 27.33 21.58 -4.37
CA VAL A 267 27.48 21.86 -2.94
C VAL A 267 26.37 21.16 -2.17
N SER A 268 26.72 20.12 -1.42
CA SER A 268 25.79 19.41 -0.52
C SER A 268 25.13 20.38 0.46
N PRO A 269 23.81 20.29 0.73
CA PRO A 269 23.24 20.98 1.87
C PRO A 269 23.93 20.44 3.13
N LYS A 270 24.57 21.32 3.90
CA LYS A 270 24.97 20.99 5.28
C LYS A 270 23.70 20.59 6.02
N SER A 271 23.71 19.43 6.66
CA SER A 271 22.66 19.01 7.57
C SER A 271 22.51 20.10 8.64
N ASN A 272 21.44 20.88 8.57
CA ASN A 272 21.00 21.65 9.74
C ASN A 272 20.36 20.65 10.70
N SER A 273 21.22 19.92 11.43
CA SER A 273 20.88 19.30 12.69
C SER A 273 21.00 20.37 13.77
N ALA A 274 19.87 20.89 14.20
CA ALA A 274 19.67 21.55 15.48
C ALA A 274 18.42 20.96 16.12
#